data_AF-A0A953RFX2-F1
#
_entry.id   AF-A0A953RFX2-F1
#
_cell.length_a   1.000
_cell.length_b   1.000
_cell.length_c   1.000
_cell.angle_alpha   90.00
_cell.angle_beta   90.00
_cell.angle_gamma   90.00
#
_symmetry.space_group_name_H-M   'P 1'
#
loop_
_entity.id
_entity.type
_entity.pdbx_description
1 polymer ?
#
loop_
_entity_poly.entity_id
_entity_poly.type
_entity_poly.pdbx_seq_one_letter_code
_entity_poly.pdbx_strand_id
1 'polypeptide(L)'
;MPRQAVLALLLLSLFACKLAEEGHVQAIVGAVLIDGAGGPPLTNSVVLVGAGRIRAAGPHSSIPIPAEADKIDGAGKFLVPALVDICDRTDPPGFLRPATPEEARAQVAELVRRKATVIHIGALPPAVAEGVLESARDAGIPVTGHFSTQAEARFLVDKGASSLVGMIRDTEDLDAGLVSRLRDLRIVVAPSLASAGAGLEIARHNTRRLFQAGVLLAVASEGGDPLHEAEMMVDAGVPPLDVIVAATHNGAMALHQLEDCGTIESGRRADLLLVSANPA
;
A
#
# COMPACT_ATOMS: atom_id res chain seq x y z
N MET A 1 71.78 -28.15 -29.71
CA MET A 1 70.56 -28.15 -30.54
C MET A 1 69.37 -28.55 -29.67
N PRO A 2 68.17 -28.01 -29.89
CA PRO A 2 67.55 -27.04 -28.97
C PRO A 2 66.20 -27.51 -28.36
N ARG A 3 65.58 -26.61 -27.57
CA ARG A 3 64.13 -26.54 -27.21
C ARG A 3 63.69 -27.56 -26.14
N GLN A 4 62.97 -27.22 -25.08
CA GLN A 4 61.88 -26.25 -24.98
C GLN A 4 61.84 -25.60 -23.59
N ALA A 5 61.76 -24.27 -23.58
CA ALA A 5 61.23 -23.51 -22.46
C ALA A 5 59.72 -23.70 -22.44
N VAL A 6 59.16 -24.07 -21.29
CA VAL A 6 57.74 -23.83 -21.00
C VAL A 6 57.70 -22.92 -19.78
N LEU A 7 57.46 -21.66 -20.11
CA LEU A 7 57.22 -20.54 -19.23
C LEU A 7 55.97 -20.84 -18.39
N ALA A 8 56.14 -21.10 -17.09
CA ALA A 8 55.03 -21.16 -16.15
C ALA A 8 54.52 -19.73 -15.95
N LEU A 9 53.48 -19.38 -16.70
CA LEU A 9 52.78 -18.11 -16.60
C LEU A 9 52.03 -18.08 -15.26
N LEU A 10 52.53 -17.24 -14.34
CA LEU A 10 51.81 -16.80 -13.15
C LEU A 10 50.46 -16.19 -13.58
N LEU A 11 49.39 -16.98 -13.47
CA LEU A 11 48.02 -16.48 -13.44
C LEU A 11 47.82 -15.81 -12.07
N LEU A 12 48.21 -14.53 -11.98
CA LEU A 12 47.62 -13.61 -11.00
C LEU A 12 46.13 -13.52 -11.35
N SER A 13 45.32 -14.35 -10.71
CA SER A 13 43.89 -14.14 -10.62
C SER A 13 43.69 -12.90 -9.74
N LEU A 14 43.73 -11.73 -10.38
CA LEU A 14 43.09 -10.54 -9.86
C LEU A 14 41.62 -10.91 -9.65
N PHE A 15 41.28 -11.29 -8.42
CA PHE A 15 39.97 -11.01 -7.85
C PHE A 15 39.85 -9.48 -7.87
N ALA A 16 39.56 -8.94 -9.06
CA ALA A 16 38.89 -7.68 -9.16
C ALA A 16 37.60 -7.91 -8.38
N CYS A 17 37.56 -7.39 -7.15
CA CYS A 17 36.34 -6.94 -6.53
C CYS A 17 35.49 -6.39 -7.67
N LYS A 18 34.42 -7.12 -7.98
CA LYS A 18 33.31 -6.54 -8.72
C LYS A 18 32.90 -5.40 -7.80
N LEU A 19 33.41 -4.19 -8.04
CA LEU A 19 32.83 -2.99 -7.48
C LEU A 19 31.36 -3.16 -7.82
N ALA A 20 30.54 -3.38 -6.79
CA ALA A 20 29.13 -3.07 -6.92
C ALA A 20 29.15 -1.67 -7.54
N GLU A 21 28.54 -1.50 -8.72
CA GLU A 21 28.29 -0.16 -9.22
C GLU A 21 27.72 0.59 -8.02
N GLU A 22 28.48 1.57 -7.50
CA GLU A 22 27.94 2.55 -6.58
C GLU A 22 26.97 3.35 -7.45
N GLY A 23 25.79 2.75 -7.62
CA GLY A 23 24.77 3.28 -8.50
C GLY A 23 24.52 4.70 -8.05
N HIS A 24 24.54 5.60 -9.03
CA HIS A 24 24.30 7.02 -8.90
C HIS A 24 23.32 7.33 -7.77
N VAL A 25 23.80 8.07 -6.76
CA VAL A 25 23.04 8.40 -5.56
C VAL A 25 22.39 9.75 -5.74
N GLN A 26 21.10 9.82 -5.46
CA GLN A 26 20.37 11.08 -5.34
C GLN A 26 20.14 11.40 -3.87
N ALA A 27 20.25 12.67 -3.51
CA ALA A 27 19.99 13.16 -2.17
C ALA A 27 18.92 14.26 -2.21
N ILE A 28 17.77 14.02 -1.60
CA ILE A 28 16.74 15.05 -1.38
C ILE A 28 17.06 15.71 -0.03
N VAL A 29 17.30 17.02 -0.04
CA VAL A 29 17.91 17.72 1.09
C VAL A 29 17.02 18.88 1.55
N GLY A 30 16.73 18.95 2.84
CA GLY A 30 16.09 20.09 3.49
C GLY A 30 14.56 20.11 3.47
N ALA A 31 13.91 19.08 2.93
CA ALA A 31 12.45 18.97 2.94
C ALA A 31 11.87 18.70 4.34
N VAL A 32 10.60 19.02 4.52
CA VAL A 32 9.78 18.47 5.61
C VAL A 32 9.36 17.06 5.19
N LEU A 33 9.86 16.04 5.88
CA LEU A 33 9.56 14.64 5.59
C LEU A 33 8.31 14.20 6.35
N ILE A 34 7.30 13.73 5.61
CA ILE A 34 6.17 12.97 6.15
C ILE A 34 6.38 11.54 5.65
N ASP A 35 6.80 10.64 6.52
CA ASP A 35 7.29 9.31 6.13
C ASP A 35 6.18 8.31 5.76
N GLY A 36 4.91 8.66 6.02
CA GLY A 36 3.75 7.79 5.81
C GLY A 36 3.49 6.79 6.94
N ALA A 37 4.34 6.72 7.97
CA ALA A 37 4.21 5.76 9.08
C ALA A 37 3.34 6.29 10.24
N GLY A 38 2.86 7.54 10.16
CA GLY A 38 2.03 8.19 11.18
C GLY A 38 2.83 8.91 12.28
N GLY A 39 4.15 9.00 12.12
CA GLY A 39 5.01 9.82 12.98
C GLY A 39 4.83 11.32 12.70
N PRO A 40 5.34 12.19 13.60
CA PRO A 40 5.34 13.62 13.36
C PRO A 40 6.23 13.99 12.16
N PRO A 41 5.85 14.99 11.35
CA PRO A 41 6.70 15.45 10.25
C PRO A 41 8.09 15.89 10.71
N LEU A 42 9.12 15.47 9.98
CA LEU A 42 10.53 15.77 10.28
C LEU A 42 11.03 16.93 9.42
N THR A 43 11.36 18.05 10.05
CA THR A 43 11.93 19.22 9.36
C THR A 43 13.41 19.03 9.04
N ASN A 44 13.89 19.70 7.98
CA ASN A 44 15.28 19.65 7.53
C ASN A 44 15.81 18.21 7.39
N SER A 45 15.09 17.40 6.63
CA SER A 45 15.40 15.99 6.41
C SER A 45 16.43 15.79 5.28
N VAL A 46 17.03 14.60 5.25
CA VAL A 46 17.80 14.07 4.13
C VAL A 46 17.27 12.70 3.79
N VAL A 47 16.97 12.47 2.51
CA VAL A 47 16.62 11.15 1.97
C VAL A 47 17.58 10.80 0.85
N LEU A 48 18.30 9.70 1.01
CA LEU A 48 19.23 9.16 0.04
C LEU A 48 18.56 8.06 -0.77
N VAL A 49 18.62 8.15 -2.08
CA VAL A 49 18.05 7.19 -3.03
C VAL A 49 19.15 6.66 -3.93
N GLY A 50 19.14 5.36 -4.19
CA GLY A 50 20.03 4.75 -5.19
C GLY A 50 19.46 3.43 -5.69
N ALA A 51 19.60 3.17 -6.98
CA ALA A 51 19.05 1.98 -7.65
C ALA A 51 17.54 1.79 -7.37
N GLY A 52 16.77 2.89 -7.35
CA GLY A 52 15.32 2.87 -7.11
C GLY A 52 14.90 2.54 -5.66
N ARG A 53 15.84 2.48 -4.71
CA ARG A 53 15.56 2.22 -3.29
C ARG A 53 16.06 3.32 -2.39
N ILE A 54 15.39 3.48 -1.26
CA ILE A 54 15.78 4.38 -0.19
C ILE A 54 16.97 3.75 0.54
N ARG A 55 18.12 4.42 0.51
CA ARG A 55 19.31 3.99 1.27
C ARG A 55 19.23 4.45 2.72
N ALA A 56 18.79 5.69 2.94
CA ALA A 56 18.61 6.27 4.26
C ALA A 56 17.58 7.41 4.22
N ALA A 57 16.88 7.61 5.32
CA ALA A 57 15.99 8.74 5.54
C ALA A 57 16.11 9.19 7.00
N GLY A 58 16.22 10.48 7.26
CA GLY A 58 16.37 10.99 8.62
C GLY A 58 16.75 12.47 8.69
N PRO A 59 17.06 13.00 9.88
CA PRO A 59 17.43 14.39 10.03
C PRO A 59 18.77 14.66 9.35
N HIS A 60 18.94 15.85 8.76
CA HIS A 60 20.17 16.24 8.07
C HIS A 60 21.42 16.12 8.95
N SER A 61 21.30 16.26 10.27
CA SER A 61 22.41 16.10 11.21
C SER A 61 22.93 14.67 11.34
N SER A 62 22.14 13.67 10.93
CA SER A 62 22.44 12.25 11.12
C SER A 62 22.84 11.51 9.84
N ILE A 63 22.44 12.04 8.68
CA ILE A 63 22.67 11.38 7.39
C ILE A 63 23.77 12.12 6.62
N PRO A 64 24.99 11.54 6.50
CA PRO A 64 26.04 12.13 5.68
C PRO A 64 25.63 12.05 4.21
N ILE A 65 25.71 13.18 3.51
CA ILE A 65 25.43 13.26 2.07
C ILE A 65 26.75 12.99 1.32
N PRO A 66 26.81 11.97 0.45
CA PRO A 66 27.99 11.72 -0.37
C PRO A 66 28.34 12.93 -1.25
N ALA A 67 29.63 13.15 -1.51
CA ALA A 67 30.09 14.34 -2.24
C ALA A 67 29.63 14.33 -3.70
N GLU A 68 29.56 13.13 -4.27
CA GLU A 68 29.17 12.80 -5.63
C GLU A 68 27.66 12.62 -5.82
N ALA A 69 26.85 12.76 -4.76
CA ALA A 69 25.41 12.63 -4.87
C ALA A 69 24.77 13.79 -5.65
N ASP A 70 23.85 13.47 -6.55
CA ASP A 70 23.01 14.44 -7.21
C ASP A 70 21.99 15.00 -6.21
N LYS A 71 22.09 16.30 -5.93
CA LYS A 71 21.30 16.95 -4.88
C LYS A 71 20.03 17.55 -5.45
N ILE A 72 18.91 17.24 -4.81
CA ILE A 72 17.60 17.82 -5.05
C ILE A 72 17.28 18.73 -3.86
N ASP A 73 17.06 20.02 -4.14
CA ASP A 73 16.69 20.99 -3.13
C ASP A 73 15.22 20.82 -2.70
N GLY A 74 15.04 20.38 -1.47
CA GLY A 74 13.77 20.19 -0.79
C GLY A 74 13.37 21.36 0.10
N ALA A 75 14.18 22.42 0.22
CA ALA A 75 13.86 23.54 1.10
C ALA A 75 12.50 24.16 0.77
N GLY A 76 11.68 24.37 1.80
CA GLY A 76 10.31 24.89 1.65
C GLY A 76 9.30 23.91 1.03
N LYS A 77 9.67 22.64 0.83
CA LYS A 77 8.83 21.60 0.25
C LYS A 77 8.59 20.46 1.25
N PHE A 78 7.62 19.61 0.92
CA PHE A 78 7.26 18.42 1.69
C PHE A 78 7.55 17.17 0.88
N LEU A 79 8.22 16.21 1.49
CA LEU A 79 8.53 14.92 0.88
C LEU A 79 7.62 13.85 1.50
N VAL A 80 6.86 13.16 0.65
CA VAL A 80 5.87 12.14 1.06
C VAL A 80 6.02 10.88 0.19
N PRO A 81 5.61 9.69 0.66
CA PRO A 81 5.51 8.52 -0.21
C PRO A 81 4.49 8.75 -1.32
N ALA A 82 4.68 8.08 -2.46
CA ALA A 82 3.65 8.00 -3.47
C ALA A 82 2.39 7.31 -2.91
N LEU A 83 1.23 7.74 -3.39
CA LEU A 83 -0.06 7.20 -2.95
C LEU A 83 -0.24 5.75 -3.42
N VAL A 84 -0.92 4.98 -2.59
CA VAL A 84 -1.32 3.59 -2.82
C VAL A 84 -2.84 3.52 -2.83
N ASP A 85 -3.40 3.39 -4.04
CA ASP A 85 -4.81 3.14 -4.26
C ASP A 85 -5.06 1.62 -4.28
N ILE A 86 -5.83 1.12 -3.32
CA ILE A 86 -6.04 -0.32 -3.19
C ILE A 86 -7.09 -0.86 -4.17
N CYS A 87 -7.85 0.00 -4.84
CA CYS A 87 -8.80 -0.43 -5.87
C CYS A 87 -8.95 0.70 -6.88
N ASP A 88 -8.16 0.66 -7.95
CA ASP A 88 -8.11 1.70 -8.98
C ASP A 88 -9.12 1.48 -10.11
N ARG A 89 -9.89 0.38 -10.10
CA ARG A 89 -10.84 0.01 -11.17
C ARG A 89 -11.95 -0.93 -10.67
N THR A 90 -13.17 -0.73 -11.16
CA THR A 90 -14.30 -1.64 -10.89
C THR A 90 -14.18 -3.00 -11.62
N ASP A 91 -13.78 -2.98 -12.90
CA ASP A 91 -13.58 -4.18 -13.74
C ASP A 91 -12.15 -4.17 -14.35
N PRO A 92 -11.14 -4.74 -13.67
CA PRO A 92 -9.78 -4.85 -14.20
C PRO A 92 -9.70 -5.85 -15.38
N PRO A 93 -8.69 -5.73 -16.27
CA PRO A 93 -8.47 -6.71 -17.33
C PRO A 93 -8.33 -8.14 -16.77
N GLY A 94 -9.13 -9.07 -17.30
CA GLY A 94 -9.17 -10.44 -16.81
C GLY A 94 -10.03 -10.64 -15.56
N PHE A 95 -10.97 -9.72 -15.28
CA PHE A 95 -12.01 -9.90 -14.26
C PHE A 95 -12.79 -11.19 -14.50
N LEU A 96 -12.83 -12.06 -13.49
CA LEU A 96 -13.46 -13.37 -13.55
C LEU A 96 -14.85 -13.32 -12.90
N ARG A 97 -15.82 -14.01 -13.48
CA ARG A 97 -17.21 -14.04 -13.00
C ARG A 97 -17.64 -15.47 -12.74
N PRO A 98 -17.30 -16.06 -11.57
CA PRO A 98 -17.75 -17.39 -11.22
C PRO A 98 -19.26 -17.39 -10.95
N ALA A 99 -19.98 -18.32 -11.57
CA ALA A 99 -21.41 -18.53 -11.32
C ALA A 99 -21.67 -19.49 -10.15
N THR A 100 -20.69 -20.36 -9.85
CA THR A 100 -20.82 -21.39 -8.81
C THR A 100 -19.60 -21.39 -7.86
N PRO A 101 -19.73 -21.96 -6.64
CA PRO A 101 -18.61 -22.11 -5.73
C PRO A 101 -17.48 -22.99 -6.29
N GLU A 102 -17.81 -23.97 -7.15
CA GLU A 102 -16.81 -24.82 -7.81
C GLU A 102 -16.00 -24.02 -8.84
N GLU A 103 -16.67 -23.22 -9.67
CA GLU A 103 -16.00 -22.30 -10.59
C GLU A 103 -15.13 -21.28 -9.86
N ALA A 104 -15.62 -20.73 -8.74
CA ALA A 104 -14.85 -19.82 -7.90
C ALA A 104 -13.53 -20.46 -7.43
N ARG A 105 -13.59 -21.69 -6.90
CA ARG A 105 -12.40 -22.44 -6.47
C ARG A 105 -11.42 -22.69 -7.62
N ALA A 106 -11.92 -23.09 -8.79
CA ALA A 106 -11.09 -23.32 -9.97
C ALA A 106 -10.41 -22.04 -10.47
N GLN A 107 -11.11 -20.91 -10.42
CA GLN A 107 -10.57 -19.60 -10.79
C GLN A 107 -9.52 -19.10 -9.79
N VAL A 108 -9.72 -19.31 -8.49
CA VAL A 108 -8.67 -19.02 -7.48
C VAL A 108 -7.40 -19.82 -7.77
N ALA A 109 -7.53 -21.12 -8.07
CA ALA A 109 -6.37 -21.95 -8.42
C ALA A 109 -5.61 -21.43 -9.66
N GLU A 110 -6.32 -20.83 -10.63
CA GLU A 110 -5.69 -20.16 -11.76
C GLU A 110 -4.98 -18.87 -11.35
N LEU A 111 -5.58 -18.05 -10.48
CA LEU A 111 -4.93 -16.84 -9.95
C LEU A 111 -3.66 -17.18 -9.15
N VAL A 112 -3.67 -18.27 -8.39
CA VAL A 112 -2.47 -18.81 -7.71
C VAL A 112 -1.38 -19.16 -8.72
N ARG A 113 -1.71 -19.87 -9.81
CA ARG A 113 -0.75 -20.19 -10.88
C ARG A 113 -0.17 -18.94 -11.53
N ARG A 114 -0.98 -17.88 -11.65
CA ARG A 114 -0.57 -16.57 -12.16
C ARG A 114 0.18 -15.72 -11.14
N LYS A 115 0.44 -16.24 -9.92
CA LYS A 115 1.14 -15.57 -8.83
C LYS A 115 0.45 -14.28 -8.38
N ALA A 116 -0.88 -14.27 -8.35
CA ALA A 116 -1.63 -13.18 -7.75
C ALA A 116 -1.22 -13.02 -6.28
N THR A 117 -0.97 -11.78 -5.85
CA THR A 117 -0.57 -11.47 -4.47
C THR A 117 -1.77 -11.15 -3.58
N VAL A 118 -2.86 -10.67 -4.17
CA VAL A 118 -4.14 -10.36 -3.53
C VAL A 118 -5.26 -10.68 -4.51
N ILE A 119 -6.41 -11.14 -4.01
CA ILE A 119 -7.63 -11.32 -4.80
C ILE A 119 -8.65 -10.27 -4.38
N HIS A 120 -9.17 -9.52 -5.35
CA HIS A 120 -10.29 -8.60 -5.11
C HIS A 120 -11.57 -9.25 -5.61
N ILE A 121 -12.59 -9.29 -4.75
CA ILE A 121 -13.93 -9.76 -5.12
C ILE A 121 -14.94 -8.63 -5.04
N GLY A 122 -15.69 -8.42 -6.12
CA GLY A 122 -16.88 -7.58 -6.13
C GLY A 122 -18.06 -8.23 -5.40
N ALA A 123 -19.25 -7.68 -5.58
CA ALA A 123 -20.47 -8.29 -5.08
C ALA A 123 -20.71 -9.67 -5.73
N LEU A 124 -20.76 -10.71 -4.92
CA LEU A 124 -20.99 -12.10 -5.33
C LEU A 124 -22.09 -12.73 -4.47
N PRO A 125 -22.85 -13.71 -4.97
CA PRO A 125 -23.73 -14.51 -4.13
C PRO A 125 -22.94 -15.13 -2.96
N PRO A 126 -23.48 -15.20 -1.73
CA PRO A 126 -22.72 -15.61 -0.54
C PRO A 126 -21.99 -16.95 -0.69
N ALA A 127 -22.64 -17.96 -1.29
CA ALA A 127 -22.02 -19.27 -1.51
C ALA A 127 -20.81 -19.20 -2.46
N VAL A 128 -20.85 -18.32 -3.46
CA VAL A 128 -19.75 -18.13 -4.41
C VAL A 128 -18.60 -17.36 -3.74
N ALA A 129 -18.91 -16.29 -3.00
CA ALA A 129 -17.93 -15.53 -2.23
C ALA A 129 -17.20 -16.41 -1.20
N GLU A 130 -17.94 -17.28 -0.51
CA GLU A 130 -17.38 -18.27 0.42
C GLU A 130 -16.42 -19.24 -0.30
N GLY A 131 -16.79 -19.74 -1.48
CA GLY A 131 -15.91 -20.57 -2.29
C GLY A 131 -14.60 -19.88 -2.68
N VAL A 132 -14.62 -18.57 -2.96
CA VAL A 132 -13.39 -17.78 -3.19
C VAL A 132 -12.58 -17.68 -1.90
N LEU A 133 -13.20 -17.24 -0.80
CA LEU A 133 -12.54 -16.98 0.48
C LEU A 133 -11.90 -18.24 1.08
N GLU A 134 -12.57 -19.38 1.00
CA GLU A 134 -12.03 -20.68 1.45
C GLU A 134 -10.81 -21.09 0.62
N SER A 135 -10.94 -21.07 -0.72
CA SER A 135 -9.84 -21.47 -1.61
C SER A 135 -8.62 -20.55 -1.48
N ALA A 136 -8.86 -19.24 -1.36
CA ALA A 136 -7.82 -18.25 -1.20
C ALA A 136 -7.10 -18.43 0.14
N ARG A 137 -7.84 -18.71 1.21
CA ARG A 137 -7.27 -19.03 2.53
C ARG A 137 -6.40 -20.29 2.47
N ASP A 138 -6.87 -21.36 1.84
CA ASP A 138 -6.12 -22.61 1.69
C ASP A 138 -4.82 -22.40 0.87
N ALA A 139 -4.85 -21.46 -0.08
CA ALA A 139 -3.69 -21.07 -0.87
C ALA A 139 -2.80 -20.00 -0.22
N GLY A 140 -3.19 -19.45 0.93
CA GLY A 140 -2.47 -18.36 1.61
C GLY A 140 -2.52 -17.03 0.87
N ILE A 141 -3.52 -16.80 0.01
CA ILE A 141 -3.69 -15.54 -0.71
C ILE A 141 -4.74 -14.67 0.01
N PRO A 142 -4.40 -13.42 0.37
CA PRO A 142 -5.33 -12.48 0.97
C PRO A 142 -6.45 -12.05 0.02
N VAL A 143 -7.61 -11.71 0.58
CA VAL A 143 -8.81 -11.33 -0.17
C VAL A 143 -9.34 -9.99 0.30
N THR A 144 -9.48 -9.05 -0.63
CA THR A 144 -10.25 -7.82 -0.43
C THR A 144 -11.69 -8.02 -0.88
N GLY A 145 -12.66 -7.80 0.00
CA GLY A 145 -14.08 -7.94 -0.30
C GLY A 145 -14.82 -6.60 -0.42
N HIS A 146 -15.74 -6.48 -1.37
CA HIS A 146 -16.64 -5.32 -1.47
C HIS A 146 -17.87 -5.49 -0.58
N PHE A 147 -18.27 -4.40 0.07
CA PHE A 147 -19.46 -4.39 0.93
C PHE A 147 -20.17 -3.04 0.89
N SER A 148 -21.46 -3.09 1.17
CA SER A 148 -22.31 -1.91 1.29
C SER A 148 -23.20 -1.90 2.52
N THR A 149 -23.26 -3.04 3.22
CA THR A 149 -24.10 -3.27 4.38
C THR A 149 -23.30 -3.80 5.56
N GLN A 150 -23.82 -3.59 6.76
CA GLN A 150 -23.23 -4.16 7.98
C GLN A 150 -23.20 -5.70 7.96
N ALA A 151 -24.22 -6.32 7.36
CA ALA A 151 -24.30 -7.78 7.25
C ALA A 151 -23.23 -8.35 6.31
N GLU A 152 -22.99 -7.70 5.16
CA GLU A 152 -21.92 -8.08 4.22
C GLU A 152 -20.54 -7.90 4.82
N ALA A 153 -20.28 -6.77 5.49
CA ALA A 153 -19.03 -6.54 6.20
C ALA A 153 -18.74 -7.65 7.22
N ARG A 154 -19.75 -8.00 8.04
CA ARG A 154 -19.63 -9.09 9.01
C ARG A 154 -19.34 -10.43 8.33
N PHE A 155 -20.07 -10.77 7.27
CA PHE A 155 -19.86 -12.01 6.52
C PHE A 155 -18.42 -12.11 6.00
N LEU A 156 -17.90 -11.06 5.36
CA LEU A 156 -16.55 -11.04 4.82
C LEU A 156 -15.49 -11.21 5.92
N VAL A 157 -15.67 -10.51 7.05
CA VAL A 157 -14.76 -10.60 8.20
C VAL A 157 -14.83 -11.97 8.88
N ASP A 158 -16.02 -12.59 8.98
CA ASP A 158 -16.19 -13.97 9.47
C ASP A 158 -15.54 -15.00 8.55
N LYS A 159 -15.55 -14.75 7.24
CA LYS A 159 -14.92 -15.59 6.23
C LYS A 159 -13.46 -15.23 5.95
N GLY A 160 -12.86 -14.32 6.73
CA GLY A 160 -11.42 -14.09 6.72
C GLY A 160 -10.92 -13.21 5.57
N ALA A 161 -11.72 -12.27 5.08
CA ALA A 161 -11.21 -11.18 4.25
C ALA A 161 -10.14 -10.38 5.03
N SER A 162 -9.06 -10.01 4.34
CA SER A 162 -7.93 -9.25 4.91
C SER A 162 -8.16 -7.74 4.86
N SER A 163 -9.00 -7.30 3.94
CA SER A 163 -9.30 -5.90 3.65
C SER A 163 -10.70 -5.79 3.05
N LEU A 164 -11.29 -4.60 3.16
CA LEU A 164 -12.64 -4.34 2.69
C LEU A 164 -12.67 -3.04 1.87
N VAL A 165 -13.44 -3.03 0.78
CA VAL A 165 -13.70 -1.85 -0.05
C VAL A 165 -15.19 -1.51 -0.02
N GLY A 166 -15.51 -0.24 0.18
CA GLY A 166 -16.86 0.28 0.37
C GLY A 166 -17.14 0.66 1.82
N MET A 167 -18.40 1.00 2.10
CA MET A 167 -18.85 1.36 3.44
C MET A 167 -20.22 0.80 3.81
N ILE A 168 -20.43 0.66 5.12
CA ILE A 168 -21.75 0.41 5.71
C ILE A 168 -22.62 1.65 5.43
N ARG A 169 -23.62 1.48 4.56
CA ARG A 169 -24.53 2.54 4.08
C ARG A 169 -25.99 2.29 4.47
N ASP A 170 -26.30 1.10 4.96
CA ASP A 170 -27.66 0.67 5.34
C ASP A 170 -28.05 1.07 6.77
N THR A 171 -27.08 1.46 7.61
CA THR A 171 -27.32 1.90 8.98
C THR A 171 -26.22 2.83 9.48
N GLU A 172 -26.57 3.77 10.36
CA GLU A 172 -25.61 4.52 11.17
C GLU A 172 -25.28 3.78 12.47
N ASP A 173 -26.08 2.81 12.90
CA ASP A 173 -25.82 2.05 14.12
C ASP A 173 -24.80 0.92 13.87
N LEU A 174 -23.52 1.29 13.99
CA LEU A 174 -22.40 0.37 13.85
C LEU A 174 -22.32 -0.60 15.03
N ASP A 175 -22.37 -1.89 14.72
CA ASP A 175 -22.20 -2.99 15.63
C ASP A 175 -20.82 -2.97 16.28
N ALA A 176 -20.79 -2.78 17.60
CA ALA A 176 -19.54 -2.65 18.36
C ALA A 176 -18.65 -3.90 18.28
N GLY A 177 -19.23 -5.09 18.11
CA GLY A 177 -18.50 -6.34 17.95
C GLY A 177 -17.78 -6.40 16.60
N LEU A 178 -18.45 -6.01 15.52
CA LEU A 178 -17.84 -5.88 14.20
C LEU A 178 -16.72 -4.85 14.21
N VAL A 179 -16.95 -3.66 14.76
CA VAL A 179 -15.93 -2.58 14.84
C VAL A 179 -14.70 -3.06 15.63
N SER A 180 -14.91 -3.72 16.77
CA SER A 180 -13.81 -4.27 17.57
C SER A 180 -13.02 -5.32 16.79
N ARG A 181 -13.69 -6.21 16.05
CA ARG A 181 -13.02 -7.20 15.21
C ARG A 181 -12.21 -6.57 14.08
N LEU A 182 -12.75 -5.55 13.40
CA LEU A 182 -12.02 -4.82 12.35
C LEU A 182 -10.71 -4.24 12.90
N ARG A 183 -10.77 -3.59 14.08
CA ARG A 183 -9.59 -3.03 14.76
C ARG A 183 -8.62 -4.13 15.21
N ASP A 184 -9.10 -5.11 15.97
CA ASP A 184 -8.27 -6.08 16.67
C ASP A 184 -7.59 -7.06 15.69
N LEU A 185 -8.26 -7.37 14.57
CA LEU A 185 -7.69 -8.16 13.47
C LEU A 185 -6.90 -7.30 12.47
N ARG A 186 -6.83 -5.98 12.66
CA ARG A 186 -6.19 -5.02 11.75
C ARG A 186 -6.68 -5.11 10.31
N ILE A 187 -7.98 -5.34 10.12
CA ILE A 187 -8.60 -5.35 8.79
C ILE A 187 -8.65 -3.92 8.28
N VAL A 188 -8.10 -3.70 7.09
CA VAL A 188 -8.08 -2.38 6.45
C VAL A 188 -9.41 -2.13 5.74
N VAL A 189 -10.01 -0.97 5.96
CA VAL A 189 -11.26 -0.56 5.32
C VAL A 189 -11.01 0.64 4.42
N ALA A 190 -11.26 0.51 3.12
CA ALA A 190 -11.24 1.63 2.19
C ALA A 190 -12.66 2.06 1.87
N PRO A 191 -13.10 3.26 2.27
CA PRO A 191 -14.51 3.62 2.29
C PRO A 191 -15.12 3.82 0.91
N SER A 192 -14.32 4.18 -0.09
CA SER A 192 -14.75 4.51 -1.46
C SER A 192 -15.97 5.44 -1.48
N LEU A 193 -15.81 6.58 -0.81
CA LEU A 193 -16.83 7.60 -0.63
C LEU A 193 -17.32 8.14 -1.98
N ALA A 194 -16.44 8.31 -2.96
CA ALA A 194 -16.82 8.76 -4.30
C ALA A 194 -17.86 7.83 -4.97
N SER A 195 -17.83 6.54 -4.65
CA SER A 195 -18.76 5.52 -5.15
C SER A 195 -19.97 5.27 -4.24
N ALA A 196 -20.09 6.00 -3.12
CA ALA A 196 -21.10 5.72 -2.11
C ALA A 196 -22.54 6.06 -2.55
N GLY A 197 -22.73 6.86 -3.60
CA GLY A 197 -24.03 7.17 -4.19
C GLY A 197 -25.03 7.73 -3.17
N ALA A 198 -26.27 7.22 -3.16
CA ALA A 198 -27.32 7.68 -2.25
C ALA A 198 -27.00 7.47 -0.75
N GLY A 199 -26.04 6.61 -0.42
CA GLY A 199 -25.61 6.35 0.96
C GLY A 199 -24.41 7.19 1.40
N LEU A 200 -24.00 8.21 0.64
CA LEU A 200 -22.79 9.00 0.91
C LEU A 200 -22.75 9.61 2.32
N GLU A 201 -23.85 10.20 2.79
CA GLU A 201 -23.87 10.85 4.11
C GLU A 201 -23.63 9.83 5.25
N ILE A 202 -24.30 8.67 5.18
CA ILE A 202 -24.10 7.57 6.12
C ILE A 202 -22.66 7.04 6.00
N ALA A 203 -22.15 6.87 4.77
CA ALA A 203 -20.78 6.44 4.54
C ALA A 203 -19.76 7.39 5.18
N ARG A 204 -19.88 8.71 4.96
CA ARG A 204 -19.01 9.73 5.59
C ARG A 204 -19.07 9.65 7.11
N HIS A 205 -20.28 9.56 7.68
CA HIS A 205 -20.46 9.45 9.13
C HIS A 205 -19.79 8.19 9.69
N ASN A 206 -19.97 7.05 9.02
CA ASN A 206 -19.40 5.78 9.44
C ASN A 206 -17.89 5.70 9.22
N THR A 207 -17.34 6.31 8.16
CA THR A 207 -15.88 6.45 7.96
C THR A 207 -15.23 7.14 9.15
N ARG A 208 -15.79 8.27 9.59
CA ARG A 208 -15.31 8.99 10.79
C ARG A 208 -15.35 8.12 12.03
N ARG A 209 -16.43 7.36 12.22
CA ARG A 209 -16.61 6.51 13.41
C ARG A 209 -15.67 5.32 13.42
N LEU A 210 -15.44 4.68 12.28
CA LEU A 210 -14.45 3.61 12.15
C LEU A 210 -13.04 4.13 12.46
N PHE A 211 -12.68 5.29 11.90
CA PHE A 211 -11.41 5.95 12.22
C PHE A 211 -11.27 6.23 13.72
N GLN A 212 -12.27 6.88 14.34
CA GLN A 212 -12.28 7.19 15.77
C GLN A 212 -12.22 5.94 16.66
N ALA A 213 -12.70 4.80 16.17
CA ALA A 213 -12.62 3.52 16.86
C ALA A 213 -11.25 2.82 16.71
N GLY A 214 -10.33 3.38 15.92
CA GLY A 214 -9.00 2.83 15.67
C GLY A 214 -8.96 1.79 14.53
N VAL A 215 -9.99 1.72 13.69
CA VAL A 215 -9.96 0.88 12.48
C VAL A 215 -9.05 1.53 11.44
N LEU A 216 -8.21 0.70 10.81
CA LEU A 216 -7.27 1.16 9.79
C LEU A 216 -8.02 1.49 8.51
N LEU A 217 -7.83 2.71 8.01
CA LEU A 217 -8.42 3.14 6.74
C LEU A 217 -7.42 3.09 5.60
N ALA A 218 -7.89 2.92 4.37
CA ALA A 218 -7.10 3.08 3.14
C ALA A 218 -7.88 3.86 2.06
N VAL A 219 -7.22 4.21 0.96
CA VAL A 219 -7.84 4.86 -0.20
C VAL A 219 -8.19 3.81 -1.26
N ALA A 220 -9.41 3.90 -1.80
CA ALA A 220 -9.90 3.12 -2.93
C ALA A 220 -10.72 4.02 -3.86
N SER A 221 -10.23 4.31 -5.08
CA SER A 221 -10.90 5.23 -6.02
C SER A 221 -11.96 4.57 -6.91
N GLU A 222 -11.94 3.24 -7.01
CA GLU A 222 -12.78 2.41 -7.89
C GLU A 222 -12.80 2.83 -9.37
N GLY A 223 -11.72 3.45 -9.87
CA GLY A 223 -11.67 3.98 -11.25
C GLY A 223 -11.73 5.49 -11.34
N GLY A 224 -11.95 6.17 -10.21
CA GLY A 224 -11.93 7.62 -10.08
C GLY A 224 -10.54 8.19 -9.78
N ASP A 225 -10.54 9.37 -9.16
CA ASP A 225 -9.32 10.04 -8.70
C ASP A 225 -9.05 9.70 -7.22
N PRO A 226 -7.92 9.05 -6.88
CA PRO A 226 -7.58 8.74 -5.49
C PRO A 226 -7.33 9.98 -4.62
N LEU A 227 -6.95 11.13 -5.22
CA LEU A 227 -6.82 12.38 -4.47
C LEU A 227 -8.18 12.91 -4.04
N HIS A 228 -9.18 12.80 -4.92
CA HIS A 228 -10.54 13.19 -4.58
C HIS A 228 -11.10 12.33 -3.44
N GLU A 229 -10.87 11.02 -3.46
CA GLU A 229 -11.25 10.13 -2.35
C GLU A 229 -10.56 10.53 -1.03
N ALA A 230 -9.27 10.86 -1.07
CA ALA A 230 -8.53 11.34 0.10
C ALA A 230 -9.11 12.66 0.65
N GLU A 231 -9.44 13.63 -0.22
CA GLU A 231 -10.14 14.87 0.17
C GLU A 231 -11.49 14.56 0.83
N MET A 232 -12.26 13.63 0.29
CA MET A 232 -13.54 13.23 0.88
C MET A 232 -13.37 12.59 2.26
N MET A 233 -12.28 11.87 2.53
CA MET A 233 -11.95 11.35 3.85
C MET A 233 -11.63 12.48 4.84
N VAL A 234 -10.92 13.53 4.40
CA VAL A 234 -10.69 14.74 5.22
C VAL A 234 -12.00 15.43 5.55
N ASP A 235 -12.87 15.63 4.55
CA ASP A 235 -14.21 16.19 4.73
C ASP A 235 -15.09 15.36 5.67
N ALA A 236 -14.90 14.03 5.68
CA ALA A 236 -15.56 13.12 6.61
C ALA A 236 -15.03 13.27 8.05
N GLY A 237 -13.93 13.99 8.26
CA GLY A 237 -13.36 14.28 9.58
C GLY A 237 -12.17 13.39 9.96
N VAL A 238 -11.54 12.72 9.00
CA VAL A 238 -10.25 12.05 9.20
C VAL A 238 -9.14 13.11 9.10
N PRO A 239 -8.22 13.24 10.07
CA PRO A 239 -7.16 14.23 10.01
C PRO A 239 -6.26 14.04 8.77
N PRO A 240 -5.75 15.11 8.14
CA PRO A 240 -4.96 14.99 6.90
C PRO A 240 -3.73 14.09 6.99
N LEU A 241 -2.98 14.12 8.11
CA LEU A 241 -1.85 13.21 8.31
C LEU A 241 -2.29 11.74 8.35
N ASP A 242 -3.44 11.44 8.97
CA ASP A 242 -4.01 10.09 8.99
C ASP A 242 -4.52 9.66 7.62
N VAL A 243 -5.02 10.60 6.80
CA VAL A 243 -5.36 10.32 5.40
C VAL A 243 -4.10 10.02 4.58
N ILE A 244 -2.97 10.70 4.83
CA ILE A 244 -1.69 10.35 4.19
C ILE A 244 -1.27 8.93 4.58
N VAL A 245 -1.39 8.54 5.85
CA VAL A 245 -1.11 7.16 6.30
C VAL A 245 -2.06 6.16 5.63
N ALA A 246 -3.35 6.51 5.52
CA ALA A 246 -4.34 5.69 4.83
C ALA A 246 -3.98 5.47 3.37
N ALA A 247 -3.57 6.54 2.68
CA ALA A 247 -3.21 6.56 1.28
C ALA A 247 -1.78 6.05 1.01
N THR A 248 -1.03 5.58 2.01
CA THR A 248 0.36 5.11 1.83
C THR A 248 0.59 3.80 2.60
N HIS A 249 0.92 3.86 3.89
CA HIS A 249 1.21 2.70 4.72
C HIS A 249 0.06 1.70 4.77
N ASN A 250 -1.16 2.14 5.07
CA ASN A 250 -2.29 1.21 5.20
C ASN A 250 -2.67 0.63 3.83
N GLY A 251 -2.58 1.41 2.75
CA GLY A 251 -2.78 0.91 1.39
C GLY A 251 -1.77 -0.18 1.02
N ALA A 252 -0.48 0.05 1.28
CA ALA A 252 0.56 -0.95 1.04
C ALA A 252 0.37 -2.20 1.91
N MET A 253 -0.11 -2.04 3.15
CA MET A 253 -0.46 -3.16 4.03
C MET A 253 -1.64 -3.97 3.48
N ALA A 254 -2.73 -3.32 3.03
CA ALA A 254 -3.88 -3.99 2.42
C ALA A 254 -3.51 -4.76 1.15
N LEU A 255 -2.54 -4.26 0.38
CA LEU A 255 -2.03 -4.93 -0.80
C LEU A 255 -0.92 -5.96 -0.52
N HIS A 256 -0.57 -6.18 0.75
CA HIS A 256 0.53 -7.06 1.18
C HIS A 256 1.89 -6.69 0.55
N GLN A 257 2.15 -5.39 0.42
CA GLN A 257 3.37 -4.80 -0.16
C GLN A 257 4.13 -3.89 0.81
N LEU A 258 3.71 -3.81 2.08
CA LEU A 258 4.32 -2.91 3.06
C LEU A 258 5.81 -3.15 3.29
N GLU A 259 6.32 -4.36 3.05
CA GLU A 259 7.77 -4.64 3.14
C GLU A 259 8.58 -3.92 2.04
N ASP A 260 7.96 -3.52 0.93
CA ASP A 260 8.63 -2.93 -0.22
C ASP A 260 8.23 -1.46 -0.48
N CYS A 261 7.01 -1.03 -0.14
CA CYS A 261 6.54 0.34 -0.39
C CYS A 261 5.65 0.91 0.74
N GLY A 262 5.10 2.11 0.52
CA GLY A 262 4.11 2.75 1.40
C GLY A 262 4.68 3.61 2.52
N THR A 263 5.99 3.61 2.76
CA THR A 263 6.64 4.55 3.68
C THR A 263 8.05 4.92 3.20
N ILE A 264 8.61 5.99 3.75
CA ILE A 264 9.97 6.44 3.47
C ILE A 264 10.93 5.86 4.51
N GLU A 265 11.31 4.60 4.30
CA GLU A 265 12.23 3.86 5.18
C GLU A 265 13.34 3.18 4.39
N SER A 266 14.50 2.95 5.01
CA SER A 266 15.64 2.29 4.36
C SER A 266 15.26 0.91 3.83
N GLY A 267 15.71 0.59 2.63
CA GLY A 267 15.44 -0.67 1.92
C GLY A 267 14.17 -0.65 1.07
N ARG A 268 13.19 0.23 1.35
CA ARG A 268 11.95 0.35 0.57
C ARG A 268 12.20 1.00 -0.79
N ARG A 269 11.25 0.83 -1.72
CA ARG A 269 11.27 1.51 -3.03
C ARG A 269 11.19 3.01 -2.84
N ALA A 270 11.90 3.74 -3.70
CA ALA A 270 11.90 5.20 -3.71
C ALA A 270 10.74 5.76 -4.56
N ASP A 271 9.51 5.35 -4.23
CA ASP A 271 8.29 5.90 -4.81
C ASP A 271 7.93 7.16 -4.00
N LEU A 272 8.43 8.33 -4.43
CA LEU A 272 8.43 9.56 -3.64
C LEU A 272 7.77 10.74 -4.40
N LEU A 273 7.08 11.60 -3.66
CA LEU A 273 6.53 12.86 -4.16
C LEU A 273 7.13 14.03 -3.37
N LEU A 274 7.66 15.03 -4.08
CA LEU A 274 8.13 16.29 -3.51
C LEU A 274 7.14 17.39 -3.88
N VAL A 275 6.37 17.87 -2.90
CA VAL A 275 5.27 18.80 -3.11
C VAL A 275 5.57 20.18 -2.52
N SER A 276 5.11 21.22 -3.20
CA SER A 276 5.43 22.62 -2.87
C SER A 276 4.54 23.23 -1.79
N ALA A 277 3.46 22.56 -1.40
CA ALA A 277 2.52 23.01 -0.37
C ALA A 277 2.39 21.93 0.70
N ASN A 278 2.01 22.33 1.92
CA ASN A 278 1.77 21.39 3.00
C ASN A 278 0.57 20.50 2.62
N PRO A 279 0.74 19.17 2.49
CA PRO A 279 -0.35 18.26 2.17
C PRO A 279 -1.23 17.93 3.39
N ALA A 280 -0.89 18.45 4.58
CA ALA A 280 -1.58 18.20 5.84
C ALA A 280 -2.10 19.47 6.54
#